data_AF-A0A2Z4RHE2-F1
#
_entry.id   AF-A0A2Z4RHE2-F1
#
_cell.length_a   1.000
_cell.length_b   1.000
_cell.length_c   1.000
_cell.angle_alpha   90.00
_cell.angle_beta   90.00
_cell.angle_gamma   90.00
#
_symmetry.space_group_name_H-M   'P 1'
#
loop_
_entity.id
_entity.type
_entity.pdbx_description
1 polymer ?
#
loop_
_entity_poly.entity_id
_entity_poly.type
_entity_poly.pdbx_seq_one_letter_code
_entity_poly.pdbx_strand_id
1 'polypeptide(L)'
;MTKFLPLIAVLALGGCATSETTYLNNGEQGLAIDCSGEANSWASCYEKADASCAGTGYRIVGTDGTPKPEESDKTLGVDVGNYKNRSVVVVCK
;
A
#
# COMPACT_ATOMS: atom_id res chain seq x y z
N MET A 1 13.12 43.20 -13.93
CA MET A 1 12.51 42.75 -12.65
C MET A 1 11.76 41.47 -12.94
N THR A 2 12.48 40.35 -12.99
CA THR A 2 11.94 39.07 -13.45
C THR A 2 11.64 38.22 -12.22
N LYS A 3 10.35 38.07 -11.92
CA LYS A 3 9.82 37.26 -10.82
C LYS A 3 9.59 35.85 -11.36
N PHE A 4 10.60 34.98 -11.26
CA PHE A 4 10.43 33.54 -11.52
C PHE A 4 10.75 32.78 -10.24
N LEU A 5 9.71 32.28 -9.56
CA LEU A 5 9.65 30.89 -9.12
C LEU A 5 8.25 30.62 -8.51
N PRO A 6 7.34 29.90 -9.16
CA PRO A 6 6.46 29.03 -8.42
C PRO A 6 7.31 27.81 -8.03
N LEU A 7 7.70 27.74 -6.77
CA LEU A 7 8.27 26.54 -6.17
C LEU A 7 7.18 25.46 -6.24
N ILE A 8 7.25 24.61 -7.26
CA ILE A 8 6.37 23.45 -7.41
C ILE A 8 6.73 22.51 -6.26
N ALA A 9 5.96 22.60 -5.18
CA ALA A 9 5.93 21.58 -4.16
C ALA A 9 5.21 20.37 -4.76
N VAL A 10 5.97 19.48 -5.42
CA VAL A 10 5.53 18.11 -5.69
C VAL A 10 5.51 17.39 -4.34
N LEU A 11 4.50 17.68 -3.52
CA LEU A 11 4.12 16.75 -2.47
C LEU A 11 3.59 15.52 -3.20
N ALA A 12 4.38 14.45 -3.17
CA ALA A 12 3.94 13.14 -3.61
C ALA A 12 2.63 12.82 -2.86
N LEU A 13 1.51 12.92 -3.57
CA LEU A 13 0.18 12.53 -3.13
C LEU A 13 0.05 10.99 -3.13
N GLY A 14 1.10 10.27 -2.73
CA GLY A 14 0.95 8.88 -2.37
C GLY A 14 0.15 8.86 -1.09
N GLY A 15 -1.01 8.19 -1.09
CA GLY A 15 -1.82 8.01 0.12
C GLY A 15 -0.98 7.51 1.30
N CYS A 16 -1.53 7.57 2.52
CA CYS A 16 -0.84 7.19 3.76
C CYS A 16 -0.37 5.71 3.84
N ALA A 17 -0.17 5.02 2.72
CA ALA A 17 0.49 3.74 2.66
C ALA A 17 1.98 3.89 3.02
N THR A 18 2.37 3.19 4.07
CA THR A 18 3.75 3.09 4.54
C THR A 18 4.41 1.83 3.98
N SER A 19 5.75 1.84 3.88
CA SER A 19 6.50 0.69 3.39
C SER A 19 7.78 0.52 4.19
N GLU A 20 8.08 -0.72 4.58
CA GLU A 20 9.23 -1.10 5.38
C GLU A 20 9.95 -2.29 4.73
N THR A 21 11.28 -2.24 4.71
CA THR A 21 12.10 -3.35 4.20
C THR A 21 12.00 -4.54 5.16
N THR A 22 11.78 -5.73 4.62
CA THR A 22 11.75 -6.99 5.37
C THR A 22 12.62 -8.04 4.69
N TYR A 23 12.90 -9.14 5.38
CA TYR A 23 13.62 -10.29 4.83
C TYR A 23 12.75 -11.53 4.91
N LEU A 24 12.59 -12.21 3.77
CA LEU A 24 11.85 -13.46 3.69
C LEU A 24 12.68 -14.61 4.29
N ASN A 25 12.02 -15.72 4.62
CA ASN A 25 12.67 -16.91 5.17
C ASN A 25 13.72 -17.53 4.24
N ASN A 26 13.67 -17.23 2.93
CA ASN A 26 14.66 -17.65 1.94
C ASN A 26 15.87 -16.69 1.82
N GLY A 27 15.92 -15.62 2.63
CA GLY A 27 16.96 -14.59 2.60
C GLY A 27 16.75 -13.48 1.57
N GLU A 28 15.66 -13.51 0.80
CA GLU A 28 15.32 -12.48 -0.19
C GLU A 28 14.87 -11.19 0.50
N GLN A 29 15.31 -10.04 0.00
CA GLN A 29 14.86 -8.74 0.50
C GLN A 29 13.46 -8.46 -0.06
N GLY A 30 12.49 -8.37 0.84
CA GLY A 30 11.12 -7.97 0.54
C GLY A 30 10.83 -6.56 1.03
N LEU A 31 9.66 -6.08 0.67
CA LEU A 31 9.08 -4.82 1.13
C LEU A 31 7.69 -5.12 1.66
N ALA A 32 7.50 -4.92 2.96
CA ALA A 32 6.19 -4.93 3.59
C ALA A 32 5.55 -3.55 3.42
N ILE A 33 4.36 -3.50 2.88
CA ILE A 33 3.62 -2.28 2.61
C ILE A 33 2.32 -2.37 3.37
N ASP A 34 2.09 -1.44 4.28
CA ASP A 34 0.80 -1.28 4.94
C ASP A 34 0.03 -0.13 4.27
N CYS A 35 -1.11 -0.47 3.68
CA CYS A 35 -2.08 0.47 3.12
C CYS A 35 -3.38 0.44 3.93
N SER A 36 -3.26 0.27 5.24
CA SER A 36 -4.40 0.27 6.13
C SER A 36 -5.04 1.67 6.21
N GLY A 37 -6.34 1.74 6.44
CA GLY A 37 -7.10 2.97 6.58
C GLY A 37 -8.34 3.05 5.67
N GLU A 38 -9.31 3.87 6.09
CA GLU A 38 -10.57 4.07 5.33
C GLU A 38 -10.36 4.76 3.98
N ALA A 39 -9.40 5.67 3.90
CA ALA A 39 -9.05 6.36 2.67
C ALA A 39 -8.16 5.53 1.74
N ASN A 40 -7.57 4.44 2.24
CA ASN A 40 -6.67 3.59 1.48
C ASN A 40 -7.42 2.39 0.90
N SER A 41 -6.82 1.79 -0.13
CA SER A 41 -7.34 0.62 -0.82
C SER A 41 -6.21 -0.31 -1.25
N TRP A 42 -6.54 -1.51 -1.73
CA TRP A 42 -5.54 -2.39 -2.37
C TRP A 42 -4.80 -1.71 -3.51
N ALA A 43 -5.46 -0.82 -4.26
CA ALA A 43 -4.79 -0.02 -5.30
C ALA A 43 -3.67 0.86 -4.73
N SER A 44 -3.86 1.41 -3.52
CA SER A 44 -2.82 2.19 -2.82
C SER A 44 -1.61 1.33 -2.45
N CYS A 45 -1.81 0.07 -2.05
CA CYS A 45 -0.72 -0.88 -1.82
C CYS A 45 0.08 -1.13 -3.12
N TYR A 46 -0.61 -1.33 -4.25
CA TYR A 46 0.03 -1.60 -5.53
C TYR A 46 0.79 -0.39 -6.09
N GLU A 47 0.19 0.80 -6.00
CA GLU A 47 0.86 2.04 -6.41
C GLU A 47 2.12 2.31 -5.55
N LYS A 48 2.02 2.07 -4.24
CA LYS A 48 3.18 2.17 -3.34
C LYS A 48 4.27 1.14 -3.69
N ALA A 49 3.88 -0.09 -4.03
CA ALA A 49 4.81 -1.13 -4.46
C ALA A 49 5.54 -0.74 -5.76
N ASP A 50 4.82 -0.23 -6.76
CA ASP A 50 5.41 0.25 -8.00
C ASP A 50 6.37 1.42 -7.75
N ALA A 51 5.97 2.38 -6.91
CA ALA A 51 6.81 3.52 -6.55
C ALA A 51 8.08 3.08 -5.79
N SER A 52 7.96 2.18 -4.82
CA SER A 52 9.09 1.69 -4.02
C SER A 52 10.03 0.76 -4.79
N CYS A 53 9.52 0.02 -5.77
CA CYS A 53 10.32 -0.77 -6.71
C CYS A 53 10.75 0.01 -7.95
N ALA A 54 10.69 1.36 -7.92
CA ALA A 54 11.12 2.24 -9.02
C ALA A 54 10.54 1.88 -10.40
N GLY A 55 9.35 1.28 -10.45
CA GLY A 55 8.69 0.86 -11.68
C GLY A 55 9.35 -0.32 -12.42
N THR A 56 10.32 -1.03 -11.83
CA THR A 56 10.88 -2.28 -12.42
C THR A 56 9.89 -3.44 -12.35
N GLY A 57 8.82 -3.26 -11.59
CA GLY A 57 7.82 -4.27 -11.27
C GLY A 57 8.19 -5.08 -10.05
N TYR A 58 7.23 -5.84 -9.55
CA TYR A 58 7.38 -6.64 -8.34
C TYR A 58 6.59 -7.95 -8.43
N ARG A 59 6.87 -8.85 -7.48
CA ARG A 59 6.07 -10.04 -7.21
C ARG A 59 5.45 -9.91 -5.84
N ILE A 60 4.15 -10.16 -5.72
CA ILE A 60 3.48 -10.26 -4.42
C ILE A 60 3.82 -11.62 -3.80
N VAL A 61 4.29 -11.61 -2.57
CA VAL A 61 4.70 -12.80 -1.82
C VAL A 61 3.83 -13.08 -0.60
N GLY A 62 3.05 -12.09 -0.17
CA GLY A 62 2.05 -12.21 0.88
C GLY A 62 1.08 -11.04 0.88
N THR A 63 -0.13 -11.27 1.38
CA THR A 63 -1.15 -10.24 1.57
C THR A 63 -1.86 -10.52 2.89
N ASP A 64 -2.13 -9.47 3.65
CA ASP A 64 -2.92 -9.55 4.87
C ASP A 64 -4.03 -8.51 4.83
N GLY A 65 -5.24 -8.91 5.18
CA GLY A 65 -6.44 -8.07 5.10
C GLY A 65 -7.61 -8.78 4.42
N THR A 66 -8.82 -8.41 4.80
CA THR A 66 -10.05 -8.96 4.21
C THR A 66 -10.68 -7.98 3.22
N PRO A 67 -11.29 -8.45 2.13
CA PRO A 67 -12.08 -7.59 1.25
C PRO A 67 -13.21 -6.89 2.03
N LYS A 68 -13.64 -5.72 1.56
CA LYS A 68 -14.75 -4.99 2.17
C LYS A 68 -16.02 -5.84 2.04
N PRO A 69 -16.71 -6.19 3.14
CA PRO A 69 -17.97 -6.92 3.07
C PRO A 69 -19.06 -6.05 2.44
N GLU A 70 -19.94 -6.69 1.66
CA GLU A 70 -21.14 -6.05 1.10
C GLU A 70 -22.06 -5.58 2.23
N GLU A 71 -22.89 -4.56 2.00
CA GLU A 71 -23.81 -4.06 3.04
C GLU A 71 -24.77 -5.14 3.55
N SER A 72 -25.21 -6.02 2.66
CA SER A 72 -26.07 -7.17 2.97
C SER A 72 -25.38 -8.23 3.84
N ASP A 73 -24.05 -8.28 3.81
CA ASP A 73 -23.24 -9.26 4.55
C ASP A 73 -22.82 -8.73 5.93
N LYS A 74 -23.10 -7.47 6.26
CA LYS A 74 -22.83 -6.86 7.58
C LYS A 74 -23.76 -7.44 8.65
N THR A 75 -23.48 -8.67 9.05
CA THR A 75 -24.16 -9.40 10.13
C THR A 75 -23.25 -9.48 11.36
N LEU A 76 -23.81 -9.84 12.52
CA LEU A 76 -23.04 -10.07 13.74
C LEU A 76 -22.04 -11.22 13.50
N GLY A 77 -20.76 -10.91 13.33
CA GLY A 77 -19.68 -11.88 13.11
C GLY A 77 -18.80 -11.61 11.88
N VAL A 78 -19.18 -10.70 11.00
CA VAL A 78 -18.28 -10.19 9.96
C VAL A 78 -17.39 -9.11 10.57
N ASP A 79 -16.08 -9.34 10.53
CA ASP A 79 -15.05 -8.40 10.99
C ASP A 79 -15.02 -7.15 10.10
N VAL A 80 -16.00 -6.27 10.30
CA VAL A 80 -16.07 -4.92 9.72
C VAL A 80 -14.93 -4.02 10.21
N GLY A 81 -14.10 -4.47 11.16
CA GLY A 81 -12.85 -3.81 11.50
C GLY A 81 -11.72 -4.16 10.53
N ASN A 82 -11.65 -5.42 10.10
CA ASN A 82 -10.48 -5.95 9.39
C ASN A 82 -10.43 -5.58 7.91
N TYR A 83 -11.53 -5.13 7.29
CA TYR A 83 -11.45 -4.65 5.91
C TYR A 83 -10.65 -3.37 5.76
N LYS A 84 -10.41 -2.63 6.86
CA LYS A 84 -9.58 -1.43 6.87
C LYS A 84 -8.11 -1.75 7.01
N ASN A 85 -7.77 -2.96 7.45
CA ASN A 85 -6.40 -3.43 7.55
C ASN A 85 -6.03 -4.11 6.23
N ARG A 86 -5.02 -3.56 5.56
CA ARG A 86 -4.54 -4.10 4.28
C ARG A 86 -3.04 -3.91 4.23
N SER A 87 -2.32 -5.01 4.08
CA SER A 87 -0.90 -4.99 3.82
C SER A 87 -0.53 -5.99 2.74
N VAL A 88 0.53 -5.69 2.01
CA VAL A 88 1.14 -6.58 1.03
C VAL A 88 2.62 -6.71 1.33
N VAL A 89 3.17 -7.89 1.13
CA VAL A 89 4.61 -8.08 1.06
C VAL A 89 4.94 -8.34 -0.40
N VAL A 90 5.89 -7.58 -0.93
CA VAL A 90 6.36 -7.69 -2.30
C VAL A 90 7.87 -7.89 -2.35
N VAL A 91 8.35 -8.45 -3.44
CA VAL A 91 9.77 -8.50 -3.77
C VAL A 91 9.94 -7.80 -5.10
N CYS A 92 10.80 -6.78 -5.15
CA CYS A 92 11.12 -6.07 -6.40
C CYS A 92 11.86 -6.99 -7.37
N LYS A 93 11.61 -6.81 -8.66
CA LYS A 93 12.29 -7.56 -9.73
C LYS A 93 13.60 -6.90 -10.14
#